data_AF-A0A1M7TAB5-F1
#
_entry.id   AF-A0A1M7TAB5-F1
#
_cell.length_a   1.000
_cell.length_b   1.000
_cell.length_c   1.000
_cell.angle_alpha   90.00
_cell.angle_beta   90.00
_cell.angle_gamma   90.00
#
_symmetry.space_group_name_H-M   'P 1'
#
loop_
_entity.id
_entity.type
_entity.pdbx_description
1 polymer ?
#
loop_
_entity_poly.entity_id
_entity_poly.type
_entity_poly.pdbx_seq_one_letter_code
_entity_poly.pdbx_strand_id
1 'polypeptide(L)'
;MPEVYISAIYDFATGQADKLSVWATLKISVSDRDSHDDYADEITEILSKRFETTENVRYDSDGTYYVADVEITTDTSKLISFSLKQDGTFTINFNKEELKAANEESAAVNSNNTVSENEITFTILVVNDLKKNIVIEPQGGIYIDKVPYPFPEKMNVKSRSRFTVVVTDLFRDYLVQKGSAPLFKIYW
;
A
#
# COMPACT_ATOMS: atom_id res chain seq x y z
N MET A 1 -0.94 6.48 -12.13
CA MET A 1 -1.03 6.18 -10.68
C MET A 1 -2.49 6.18 -10.32
N PRO A 2 -3.01 5.07 -9.82
CA PRO A 2 -4.39 4.95 -9.39
C PRO A 2 -4.76 5.94 -8.28
N GLU A 3 -6.04 6.31 -8.19
CA GLU A 3 -6.57 7.34 -7.28
C GLU A 3 -7.55 6.77 -6.26
N VAL A 4 -7.50 7.29 -5.03
CA VAL A 4 -8.43 6.99 -3.94
C VAL A 4 -9.22 8.25 -3.60
N TYR A 5 -10.55 8.15 -3.63
CA TYR A 5 -11.45 9.27 -3.38
C TYR A 5 -11.87 9.34 -1.91
N ILE A 6 -11.85 10.53 -1.31
CA ILE A 6 -12.26 10.75 0.08
C ILE A 6 -13.76 10.43 0.26
N SER A 7 -14.60 10.69 -0.74
CA SER A 7 -16.01 10.29 -0.72
C SER A 7 -16.18 8.78 -0.53
N ALA A 8 -15.44 7.96 -1.25
CA ALA A 8 -15.49 6.50 -1.11
C ALA A 8 -15.08 6.04 0.30
N ILE A 9 -14.05 6.67 0.87
CA ILE A 9 -13.64 6.42 2.26
C ILE A 9 -14.75 6.81 3.24
N TYR A 10 -15.38 7.97 3.04
CA TYR A 10 -16.49 8.45 3.88
C TYR A 10 -17.72 7.55 3.79
N ASP A 11 -18.11 7.15 2.59
CA ASP A 11 -19.27 6.28 2.36
C ASP A 11 -19.06 4.93 3.03
N PHE A 12 -17.86 4.37 2.96
CA PHE A 12 -17.50 3.15 3.69
C PHE A 12 -17.50 3.35 5.21
N ALA A 13 -16.90 4.44 5.72
CA ALA A 13 -16.86 4.75 7.15
C ALA A 13 -18.26 4.91 7.77
N THR A 14 -19.21 5.43 6.98
CA THR A 14 -20.59 5.71 7.42
C THR A 14 -21.56 4.58 7.10
N GLY A 15 -21.09 3.47 6.51
CA GLY A 15 -21.92 2.33 6.15
C GLY A 15 -22.85 2.56 4.96
N GLN A 16 -22.59 3.59 4.15
CA GLN A 16 -23.28 3.83 2.87
C GLN A 16 -22.71 2.95 1.75
N ALA A 17 -21.50 2.44 1.92
CA ALA A 17 -20.87 1.45 1.05
C ALA A 17 -20.43 0.21 1.85
N ASP A 18 -20.73 -0.98 1.33
CA ASP A 18 -20.35 -2.25 1.96
C ASP A 18 -18.90 -2.67 1.67
N LYS A 19 -18.30 -2.07 0.65
CA LYS A 19 -16.95 -2.37 0.19
C LYS A 19 -16.18 -1.08 -0.05
N LEU A 20 -14.91 -1.11 0.30
CA LEU A 20 -13.94 -0.10 -0.11
C LEU A 20 -12.79 -0.83 -0.79
N SER A 21 -12.23 -0.18 -1.79
CA SER A 21 -11.04 -0.62 -2.49
C SER A 21 -10.13 0.59 -2.66
N VAL A 22 -8.85 0.37 -2.40
CA VAL A 22 -7.81 1.38 -2.42
C VAL A 22 -6.72 0.90 -3.34
N TRP A 23 -6.54 1.61 -4.44
CA TRP A 23 -5.43 1.34 -5.31
C TRP A 23 -4.15 2.00 -4.82
N ALA A 24 -3.05 1.27 -4.90
CA ALA A 24 -1.72 1.74 -4.54
C ALA A 24 -0.70 1.30 -5.59
N THR A 25 0.36 2.06 -5.74
CA THR A 25 1.56 1.55 -6.42
C THR A 25 2.44 0.87 -5.37
N LEU A 26 2.60 -0.45 -5.51
CA LEU A 26 3.54 -1.27 -4.76
C LEU A 26 4.91 -1.21 -5.45
N LYS A 27 5.97 -1.04 -4.66
CA LYS A 27 7.35 -1.31 -5.06
C LYS A 27 7.94 -2.29 -4.04
N ILE A 28 8.42 -3.44 -4.50
CA ILE A 28 8.99 -4.47 -3.65
C ILE A 28 10.26 -5.04 -4.29
N SER A 29 11.29 -5.22 -3.46
CA SER A 29 12.54 -5.80 -3.93
C SER A 29 12.38 -7.30 -4.18
N VAL A 30 12.88 -7.73 -5.34
CA VAL A 30 12.96 -9.11 -5.81
C VAL A 30 14.42 -9.37 -6.19
N SER A 31 14.94 -10.54 -5.83
CA SER A 31 16.39 -10.82 -5.88
C SER A 31 16.96 -10.95 -7.31
N ASP A 32 18.25 -10.59 -7.43
CA ASP A 32 19.21 -10.61 -8.56
C ASP A 32 18.70 -10.34 -9.99
N ARG A 33 19.39 -9.43 -10.68
CA ARG A 33 19.08 -9.01 -12.06
C ARG A 33 19.12 -10.18 -13.05
N ASP A 34 19.98 -11.16 -12.82
CA ASP A 34 20.06 -12.35 -13.68
C ASP A 34 18.84 -13.26 -13.49
N SER A 35 18.21 -13.24 -12.32
CA SER A 35 16.96 -13.95 -12.03
C SER A 35 15.74 -13.22 -12.63
N HIS A 36 15.83 -11.92 -12.89
CA HIS A 36 14.72 -11.12 -13.43
C HIS A 36 14.34 -11.54 -14.85
N ASP A 37 15.32 -11.61 -15.77
CA ASP A 37 15.03 -11.88 -17.18
C ASP A 37 14.45 -13.29 -17.39
N ASP A 38 14.80 -14.23 -16.50
CA ASP A 38 14.41 -15.64 -16.60
C ASP A 38 13.11 -15.99 -15.84
N TYR A 39 12.71 -15.21 -14.82
CA TYR A 39 11.62 -15.58 -13.90
C TYR A 39 10.58 -14.47 -13.65
N ALA A 40 10.57 -13.40 -14.44
CA ALA A 40 9.66 -12.26 -14.24
C ALA A 40 8.17 -12.64 -14.26
N ASP A 41 7.77 -13.58 -15.11
CA ASP A 41 6.38 -14.02 -15.25
C ASP A 41 5.94 -14.85 -14.03
N GLU A 42 6.79 -15.77 -13.57
CA GLU A 42 6.55 -16.60 -12.38
C GLU A 42 6.44 -15.74 -11.11
N ILE A 43 7.35 -14.78 -10.94
CA ILE A 43 7.30 -13.84 -9.80
C ILE A 43 6.03 -12.99 -9.86
N THR A 44 5.64 -12.54 -11.06
CA THR A 44 4.39 -11.80 -11.25
C THR A 44 3.19 -12.67 -10.86
N GLU A 45 3.17 -13.94 -11.26
CA GLU A 45 2.09 -14.87 -10.91
C GLU A 45 2.00 -15.09 -9.40
N ILE A 46 3.14 -15.29 -8.73
CA ILE A 46 3.22 -15.50 -7.27
C ILE A 46 2.70 -14.27 -6.52
N LEU A 47 3.17 -13.07 -6.89
CA LEU A 47 2.75 -11.84 -6.22
C LEU A 47 1.30 -11.47 -6.51
N SER A 48 0.81 -11.70 -7.73
CA SER A 48 -0.57 -11.36 -8.12
C SER A 48 -1.62 -12.13 -7.31
N LYS A 49 -1.31 -13.35 -6.85
CA LYS A 49 -2.19 -14.16 -5.97
C LYS A 49 -2.46 -13.48 -4.62
N ARG A 50 -1.59 -12.55 -4.20
CA ARG A 50 -1.59 -11.95 -2.85
C ARG A 50 -2.37 -10.65 -2.76
N PHE A 51 -2.86 -10.13 -3.88
CA PHE A 51 -3.69 -8.94 -3.97
C PHE A 51 -5.06 -9.30 -4.53
N GLU A 52 -6.01 -8.35 -4.51
CA GLU A 52 -7.30 -8.57 -5.17
C GLU A 52 -7.13 -8.49 -6.68
N THR A 53 -6.49 -7.41 -7.13
CA THR A 53 -6.15 -7.15 -8.52
C THR A 53 -4.73 -6.61 -8.60
N THR A 54 -3.99 -6.99 -9.64
CA THR A 54 -2.64 -6.51 -9.93
C THR A 54 -2.57 -6.09 -11.40
N GLU A 55 -2.16 -4.84 -11.66
CA GLU A 55 -2.10 -4.23 -12.98
C GLU A 55 -0.80 -3.45 -13.19
N ASN A 56 -0.52 -3.06 -14.43
CA ASN A 56 0.61 -2.20 -14.81
C ASN A 56 1.95 -2.68 -14.22
N VAL A 57 2.14 -4.00 -14.20
CA VAL A 57 3.34 -4.66 -13.70
C VAL A 57 4.53 -4.21 -14.54
N ARG A 58 5.57 -3.80 -13.85
CA ARG A 58 6.82 -3.33 -14.43
C ARG A 58 7.93 -3.58 -13.44
N TYR A 59 9.15 -3.66 -13.94
CA TYR A 59 10.35 -3.71 -13.11
C TYR A 59 11.09 -2.39 -13.25
N ASP A 60 11.83 -1.99 -12.22
CA ASP A 60 12.68 -0.81 -12.34
C ASP A 60 13.90 -1.06 -13.25
N SER A 61 14.65 0.00 -13.58
CA SER A 61 15.69 -0.06 -14.62
C SER A 61 16.80 -1.07 -14.35
N ASP A 62 17.00 -1.43 -13.08
CA ASP A 62 18.04 -2.34 -12.65
C ASP A 62 17.48 -3.77 -12.38
N GLY A 63 16.18 -3.99 -12.65
CA GLY A 63 15.51 -5.28 -12.50
C GLY A 63 15.34 -5.75 -11.04
N THR A 64 15.71 -4.89 -10.08
CA THR A 64 15.78 -5.25 -8.65
C THR A 64 14.44 -5.08 -7.95
N TYR A 65 13.56 -4.24 -8.51
CA TYR A 65 12.26 -3.99 -7.90
C TYR A 65 11.11 -4.34 -8.82
N TYR A 66 10.24 -5.20 -8.31
CA TYR A 66 8.91 -5.40 -8.83
C TYR A 66 8.04 -4.19 -8.47
N VAL A 67 7.39 -3.60 -9.47
CA VAL A 67 6.50 -2.46 -9.31
C VAL A 67 5.17 -2.78 -9.97
N ALA A 68 4.08 -2.67 -9.22
CA ALA A 68 2.75 -2.90 -9.76
C ALA A 68 1.74 -1.93 -9.16
N ASP A 69 0.68 -1.68 -9.91
CA ASP A 69 -0.51 -1.07 -9.36
C ASP A 69 -1.38 -2.20 -8.78
N VAL A 70 -1.59 -2.16 -7.47
CA VAL A 70 -2.31 -3.21 -6.74
C VAL A 70 -3.58 -2.66 -6.13
N GLU A 71 -4.63 -3.47 -6.17
CA GLU A 71 -5.88 -3.21 -5.48
C GLU A 71 -5.80 -3.79 -4.06
N ILE A 72 -5.87 -2.90 -3.07
CA ILE A 72 -5.90 -3.23 -1.65
C ILE A 72 -7.35 -3.14 -1.18
N THR A 73 -7.83 -4.16 -0.47
CA THR A 73 -9.22 -4.23 0.02
C THR A 73 -9.25 -4.40 1.55
N THR A 74 -10.43 -4.63 2.12
CA THR A 74 -10.60 -4.99 3.53
C THR A 74 -10.36 -6.47 3.82
N ASP A 75 -10.03 -7.29 2.82
CA ASP A 75 -9.78 -8.72 2.99
C ASP A 75 -8.42 -8.96 3.64
N THR A 76 -8.44 -9.33 4.91
CA THR A 76 -7.23 -9.60 5.70
C THR A 76 -6.47 -10.87 5.28
N SER A 77 -7.04 -11.68 4.39
CA SER A 77 -6.34 -12.83 3.79
C SER A 77 -5.29 -12.42 2.75
N LYS A 78 -5.31 -11.17 2.28
CA LYS A 78 -4.33 -10.62 1.33
C LYS A 78 -3.05 -10.17 2.03
N LEU A 79 -1.95 -10.06 1.27
CA LEU A 79 -0.65 -9.61 1.80
C LEU A 79 -0.76 -8.22 2.43
N ILE A 80 -1.53 -7.34 1.80
CA ILE A 80 -1.88 -6.03 2.32
C ILE A 80 -3.39 -5.87 2.28
N SER A 81 -3.93 -5.34 3.36
CA SER A 81 -5.33 -4.91 3.44
C SER A 81 -5.40 -3.57 4.18
N PHE A 82 -6.57 -2.94 4.18
CA PHE A 82 -6.83 -1.83 5.08
C PHE A 82 -8.02 -2.12 5.99
N SER A 83 -8.09 -1.39 7.11
CA SER A 83 -9.29 -1.24 7.91
C SER A 83 -9.58 0.24 8.14
N LEU A 84 -10.86 0.58 8.20
CA LEU A 84 -11.31 1.95 8.43
C LEU A 84 -12.23 1.96 9.65
N LYS A 85 -11.90 2.81 10.62
CA LYS A 85 -12.77 3.06 11.77
C LYS A 85 -13.78 4.15 11.42
N GLN A 86 -14.95 4.11 12.07
CA GLN A 86 -15.98 5.15 11.93
C GLN A 86 -15.48 6.56 12.30
N ASP A 87 -14.42 6.65 13.11
CA ASP A 87 -13.80 7.92 13.48
C ASP A 87 -12.84 8.48 12.41
N GLY A 88 -12.72 7.82 11.26
CA GLY A 88 -11.89 8.23 10.12
C GLY A 88 -10.46 7.75 10.15
N THR A 89 -10.09 6.88 11.10
CA THR A 89 -8.76 6.29 11.16
C THR A 89 -8.61 5.21 10.09
N PHE A 90 -7.78 5.50 9.08
CA PHE A 90 -7.38 4.56 8.03
C PHE A 90 -6.15 3.77 8.49
N THR A 91 -6.22 2.45 8.52
CA THR A 91 -5.17 1.55 9.01
C THR A 91 -4.76 0.59 7.90
N ILE A 92 -3.46 0.40 7.69
CA ILE A 92 -2.94 -0.66 6.82
C ILE A 92 -2.64 -1.89 7.67
N ASN A 93 -2.98 -3.06 7.16
CA ASN A 93 -2.61 -4.35 7.74
C ASN A 93 -1.67 -5.10 6.79
N PHE A 94 -0.75 -5.85 7.38
CA PHE A 94 0.25 -6.65 6.70
C PHE A 94 0.14 -8.11 7.15
N ASN A 95 -0.03 -9.01 6.19
CA ASN A 95 -0.14 -10.43 6.44
C ASN A 95 1.21 -11.13 6.20
N LYS A 96 1.92 -11.42 7.28
CA LYS A 96 3.22 -12.11 7.24
C LYS A 96 3.16 -13.50 6.63
N GLU A 97 2.07 -14.23 6.87
CA GLU A 97 1.95 -15.60 6.37
C GLU A 97 1.84 -15.61 4.85
N GLU A 98 1.16 -14.63 4.26
CA GLU A 98 1.11 -14.45 2.81
C GLU A 98 2.47 -14.08 2.21
N LEU A 99 3.26 -13.25 2.89
CA LEU A 99 4.64 -12.98 2.45
C LEU A 99 5.50 -14.24 2.53
N LYS A 100 5.38 -14.99 3.63
CA LYS A 100 6.11 -16.24 3.83
C LYS A 100 5.75 -17.24 2.74
N ALA A 101 4.47 -17.40 2.42
CA ALA A 101 4.00 -18.25 1.32
C ALA A 101 4.54 -17.78 -0.04
N ALA A 102 4.57 -16.47 -0.31
CA ALA A 102 5.19 -15.93 -1.52
C ALA A 102 6.69 -16.26 -1.61
N ASN A 103 7.41 -16.18 -0.49
CA ASN A 103 8.83 -16.56 -0.43
C ASN A 103 9.06 -18.07 -0.61
N GLU A 104 8.21 -18.91 -0.03
CA GLU A 104 8.26 -20.37 -0.21
C GLU A 104 8.00 -20.77 -1.67
N GLU A 105 7.00 -20.16 -2.32
CA GLU A 105 6.73 -20.37 -3.76
C GLU A 105 7.86 -19.83 -4.64
N SER A 106 8.42 -18.66 -4.32
CA SER A 106 9.54 -18.08 -5.08
C SER A 106 10.80 -18.95 -4.99
N ALA A 107 11.12 -19.47 -3.79
CA ALA A 107 12.26 -20.35 -3.57
C ALA A 107 12.13 -21.70 -4.30
N ALA A 108 10.90 -22.16 -4.58
CA ALA A 108 10.65 -23.36 -5.36
C ALA A 108 10.93 -23.17 -6.87
N VAL A 109 10.78 -21.94 -7.37
CA VAL A 109 11.16 -21.57 -8.74
C VAL A 109 12.67 -21.42 -8.86
N ASN A 110 13.26 -20.66 -7.94
CA ASN A 110 14.71 -20.49 -7.83
C ASN A 110 15.05 -20.19 -6.37
N SER A 111 15.97 -20.97 -5.78
CA SER A 111 16.36 -20.81 -4.36
C SER A 111 16.95 -19.45 -4.01
N ASN A 112 17.38 -18.68 -5.02
CA ASN A 112 17.91 -17.34 -4.85
C ASN A 112 16.82 -16.25 -4.94
N ASN A 113 15.59 -16.59 -5.34
CA ASN A 113 14.49 -15.64 -5.43
C ASN A 113 13.87 -15.42 -4.06
N THR A 114 14.03 -14.20 -3.53
CA THR A 114 13.37 -13.76 -2.32
C THR A 114 12.68 -12.42 -2.52
N VAL A 115 11.55 -12.27 -1.86
CA VAL A 115 10.75 -11.06 -1.76
C VAL A 115 11.04 -10.45 -0.39
N SER A 116 11.70 -9.28 -0.37
CA SER A 116 12.18 -8.66 0.86
C SER A 116 11.12 -7.80 1.53
N GLU A 117 10.75 -8.14 2.78
CA GLU A 117 9.88 -7.28 3.62
C GLU A 117 10.51 -5.94 3.97
N ASN A 118 11.83 -5.85 3.92
CA ASN A 118 12.59 -4.66 4.27
C ASN A 118 12.64 -3.64 3.12
N GLU A 119 12.07 -3.96 1.97
CA GLU A 119 12.12 -3.09 0.79
C GLU A 119 10.74 -2.98 0.13
N ILE A 120 9.68 -3.03 0.95
CA ILE A 120 8.30 -2.79 0.53
C ILE A 120 7.98 -1.30 0.67
N THR A 121 7.56 -0.67 -0.42
CA THR A 121 7.06 0.70 -0.44
C THR A 121 5.67 0.74 -1.08
N PHE A 122 4.77 1.52 -0.46
CA PHE A 122 3.44 1.82 -0.98
C PHE A 122 3.32 3.31 -1.26
N THR A 123 2.77 3.62 -2.42
CA THR A 123 2.38 4.97 -2.80
C THR A 123 0.88 5.02 -3.08
N ILE A 124 0.15 5.90 -2.39
CA ILE A 124 -1.29 6.07 -2.55
C ILE A 124 -1.55 7.52 -2.98
N LEU A 125 -2.30 7.71 -4.08
CA LEU A 125 -2.79 9.03 -4.47
C LEU A 125 -4.18 9.23 -3.88
N VAL A 126 -4.34 10.19 -2.97
CA VAL A 126 -5.63 10.50 -2.35
C VAL A 126 -6.18 11.79 -2.94
N VAL A 127 -7.45 11.78 -3.30
CA VAL A 127 -8.18 12.89 -3.91
C VAL A 127 -9.29 13.35 -2.97
N ASN A 128 -9.21 14.58 -2.50
CA ASN A 128 -10.35 15.22 -1.84
C ASN A 128 -11.34 15.71 -2.90
N ASP A 129 -12.25 14.85 -3.32
CA ASP A 129 -13.32 15.15 -4.26
C ASP A 129 -14.54 15.83 -3.62
N LEU A 130 -14.54 16.00 -2.30
CA LEU A 130 -15.60 16.72 -1.59
C LEU A 130 -15.62 18.20 -1.97
N LYS A 131 -16.80 18.81 -1.88
CA LYS A 131 -17.02 20.26 -2.09
C LYS A 131 -16.52 21.14 -0.93
N LYS A 132 -15.82 20.55 0.04
CA LYS A 132 -15.30 21.23 1.24
C LYS A 132 -13.85 20.84 1.50
N ASN A 133 -13.16 21.68 2.26
CA ASN A 133 -11.85 21.33 2.79
C ASN A 133 -12.03 20.25 3.88
N ILE A 134 -11.05 19.38 4.00
CA ILE A 134 -10.96 18.38 5.06
C ILE A 134 -9.66 18.59 5.84
N VAL A 135 -9.60 18.02 7.04
CA VAL A 135 -8.34 17.90 7.78
C VAL A 135 -7.92 16.45 7.74
N ILE A 136 -6.62 16.20 7.52
CA ILE A 136 -6.02 14.89 7.74
C ILE A 136 -4.94 15.01 8.80
N GLU A 137 -4.75 13.93 9.57
CA GLU A 137 -3.69 13.80 10.56
C GLU A 137 -2.95 12.50 10.28
N PRO A 138 -1.80 12.58 9.56
CA PRO A 138 -0.82 11.50 9.48
C PRO A 138 -0.56 10.92 10.86
N GLN A 139 -0.43 9.61 10.99
CA GLN A 139 -0.18 8.99 12.30
C GLN A 139 1.31 8.70 12.55
N GLY A 140 2.19 9.28 11.72
CA GLY A 140 3.64 9.17 11.78
C GLY A 140 4.23 8.23 10.72
N GLY A 141 5.52 8.42 10.41
CA GLY A 141 6.27 7.53 9.52
C GLY A 141 5.82 7.56 8.05
N ILE A 142 5.25 8.66 7.57
CA ILE A 142 4.87 8.79 6.16
C ILE A 142 5.38 10.10 5.55
N TYR A 143 5.44 10.15 4.23
CA TYR A 143 5.58 11.38 3.46
C TYR A 143 4.24 11.75 2.83
N ILE A 144 3.88 13.02 2.87
CA ILE A 144 2.79 13.59 2.07
C ILE A 144 3.38 14.60 1.10
N ASP A 145 3.19 14.38 -0.20
CA ASP A 145 3.75 15.23 -1.27
C ASP A 145 5.25 15.52 -1.07
N LYS A 146 6.01 14.48 -0.68
CA LYS A 146 7.45 14.52 -0.36
C LYS A 146 7.83 15.28 0.92
N VAL A 147 6.86 15.78 1.68
CA VAL A 147 7.08 16.38 3.00
C VAL A 147 7.00 15.28 4.07
N PRO A 148 8.01 15.10 4.93
CA PRO A 148 7.98 14.09 5.99
C PRO A 148 7.01 14.47 7.12
N TYR A 149 6.23 13.50 7.57
CA TYR A 149 5.38 13.59 8.76
C TYR A 149 5.83 12.54 9.79
N PRO A 150 6.88 12.83 10.57
CA PRO A 150 7.40 11.89 11.57
C PRO A 150 6.47 11.73 12.79
N PHE A 151 5.63 12.74 13.06
CA PHE A 151 4.70 12.76 14.18
C PHE A 151 3.29 13.16 13.71
N PRO A 152 2.25 12.87 14.52
CA PRO A 152 0.90 13.31 14.19
C PRO A 152 0.78 14.83 14.13
N GLU A 153 0.41 15.33 12.96
CA GLU A 153 0.21 16.75 12.70
C GLU A 153 -0.99 16.96 11.77
N LYS A 154 -1.90 17.85 12.15
CA LYS A 154 -3.07 18.15 11.33
C LYS A 154 -2.68 19.02 10.14
N MET A 155 -3.12 18.64 8.95
CA MET A 155 -2.99 19.44 7.75
C MET A 155 -4.34 19.61 7.03
N ASN A 156 -4.55 20.78 6.44
CA ASN A 156 -5.73 21.08 5.65
C ASN A 156 -5.54 20.61 4.22
N VAL A 157 -6.47 19.80 3.72
CA VAL A 157 -6.55 19.40 2.32
C VAL A 157 -7.67 20.19 1.67
N LYS A 158 -7.35 20.98 0.64
CA LYS A 158 -8.33 21.83 -0.04
C LYS A 158 -9.35 20.98 -0.79
N SER A 159 -10.55 21.52 -0.99
CA SER A 159 -11.52 20.92 -1.90
C SER A 159 -10.91 20.74 -3.29
N ARG A 160 -11.17 19.58 -3.93
CA ARG A 160 -10.67 19.19 -5.26
C ARG A 160 -9.14 19.15 -5.38
N SER A 161 -8.42 19.05 -4.26
CA SER A 161 -6.97 18.81 -4.28
C SER A 161 -6.65 17.34 -4.09
N ARG A 162 -5.46 16.95 -4.54
CA ARG A 162 -4.89 15.62 -4.36
C ARG A 162 -3.59 15.71 -3.59
N PHE A 163 -3.25 14.63 -2.89
CA PHE A 163 -1.98 14.48 -2.19
C PHE A 163 -1.51 13.03 -2.29
N THR A 164 -0.20 12.84 -2.34
CA THR A 164 0.41 11.51 -2.42
C THR A 164 0.93 11.10 -1.06
N VAL A 165 0.54 9.92 -0.58
CA VAL A 165 1.08 9.31 0.64
C VAL A 165 2.11 8.26 0.26
N VAL A 166 3.30 8.34 0.85
CA VAL A 166 4.36 7.33 0.74
C VAL A 166 4.76 6.86 2.12
N VAL A 167 4.80 5.55 2.35
CA VAL A 167 5.26 4.98 3.63
C VAL A 167 6.78 5.09 3.76
N THR A 168 7.27 5.44 4.96
CA THR A 168 8.72 5.43 5.27
C THR A 168 9.19 4.03 5.63
N ASP A 169 10.51 3.82 5.62
CA ASP A 169 11.15 2.62 6.16
C ASP A 169 10.72 2.34 7.61
N LEU A 170 10.64 3.37 8.45
CA LEU A 170 10.22 3.23 9.84
C LEU A 170 8.78 2.72 9.98
N PHE A 171 7.88 3.22 9.14
CA PHE A 171 6.49 2.77 9.13
C PHE A 171 6.38 1.34 8.60
N ARG A 172 7.12 1.01 7.55
CA ARG A 172 7.21 -0.36 7.03
C ARG A 172 7.71 -1.32 8.11
N ASP A 173 8.82 -1.01 8.77
CA ASP A 173 9.40 -1.88 9.80
C ASP A 173 8.41 -2.09 10.96
N TYR A 174 7.71 -1.03 11.37
CA TYR A 174 6.65 -1.12 12.37
C TYR A 174 5.46 -1.95 11.89
N LEU A 175 4.98 -1.72 10.66
CA LEU A 175 3.87 -2.43 10.04
C LEU A 175 4.19 -3.92 9.90
N VAL A 176 5.38 -4.26 9.40
CA VAL A 176 5.89 -5.63 9.34
C VAL A 176 5.94 -6.18 10.76
N GLN A 177 6.57 -5.52 11.73
CA GLN A 177 6.68 -6.06 13.08
C GLN A 177 5.32 -6.32 13.76
N LYS A 178 4.37 -5.38 13.64
CA LYS A 178 3.09 -5.37 14.38
C LYS A 178 1.92 -5.96 13.60
N GLY A 179 2.04 -6.14 12.30
CA GLY A 179 0.98 -6.59 11.40
C GLY A 179 -0.08 -5.54 11.07
N SER A 180 -0.13 -4.41 11.78
CA SER A 180 -1.02 -3.29 11.43
C SER A 180 -0.48 -1.96 11.94
N ALA A 181 -0.76 -0.88 11.20
CA ALA A 181 -0.36 0.47 11.56
C ALA A 181 -1.37 1.50 11.03
N PRO A 182 -1.79 2.48 11.85
CA PRO A 182 -2.65 3.55 11.40
C PRO A 182 -1.86 4.47 10.46
N LEU A 183 -2.39 4.77 9.27
CA LEU A 183 -1.73 5.56 8.24
C LEU A 183 -2.02 7.06 8.44
N PHE A 184 -3.30 7.41 8.43
CA PHE A 184 -3.78 8.76 8.70
C PHE A 184 -5.21 8.70 9.25
N LYS A 185 -5.62 9.78 9.91
CA LYS A 185 -7.00 10.03 10.31
C LYS A 185 -7.58 11.16 9.46
N ILE A 186 -8.79 10.96 8.92
CA ILE A 186 -9.51 11.99 8.18
C ILE A 186 -10.59 12.60 9.08
N TYR A 187 -10.68 13.93 9.06
CA TYR A 187 -11.76 14.70 9.66
C TYR A 187 -12.54 15.37 8.51
N TRP A 188 -13.75 14.87 8.29
CA TRP A 188 -14.65 15.30 7.21
C TRP A 188 -15.63 16.37 7.67
#